data_AF-A0A9E3VW99-F1
#
_entry.id   AF-A0A9E3VW99-F1
#
_cell.length_a   1.000
_cell.length_b   1.000
_cell.length_c   1.000
_cell.angle_alpha   90.00
_cell.angle_beta   90.00
_cell.angle_gamma   90.00
#
_symmetry.space_group_name_H-M   'P 1'
#
loop_
_entity.id
_entity.type
_entity.pdbx_description
1 polymer ?
#
loop_
_entity_poly.entity_id
_entity_poly.type
_entity_poly.pdbx_seq_one_letter_code
_entity_poly.pdbx_strand_id
1 'polypeptide(L)'
;MVEDGSFDPALYHQLSGLTIRVPSIAEHAEDVPDLATSLLTTLVDANEVPLRVLTVGAQNALRNLDWHGNLPVLQNAVKTLALTALGPEIGGEDVARVAREFSLAPRDQPSAEVGVSLDMPLREAREQFERQYFMHHIRREDGNMSRVAERVGLERTHLYRKLKQLGIRPSSRGEDPAA
;
A
#
# COMPACT_ATOMS: atom_id res chain seq x y z
N MET A 1 17.17 12.86 22.13
CA MET A 1 18.64 12.92 21.89
C MET A 1 19.28 14.27 22.21
N VAL A 2 18.77 15.43 21.75
CA VAL A 2 19.27 16.73 22.25
C VAL A 2 18.56 17.12 23.56
N GLU A 3 17.27 16.79 23.69
CA GLU A 3 16.48 17.05 24.90
C GLU A 3 16.82 16.12 26.08
N ASP A 4 17.45 14.96 25.83
CA ASP A 4 17.84 13.99 26.87
C ASP A 4 19.19 14.33 27.54
N GLY A 5 19.82 15.46 27.20
CA GLY A 5 21.11 15.88 27.76
C GLY A 5 22.32 15.02 27.35
N SER A 6 22.16 14.08 26.40
CA SER A 6 23.20 13.16 25.97
C SER A 6 24.06 13.68 24.81
N PHE A 7 23.78 14.87 24.29
CA PHE A 7 24.45 15.44 23.12
C PHE A 7 25.09 16.80 23.47
N ASP A 8 26.37 16.96 23.15
CA ASP A 8 27.13 18.19 23.45
C ASP A 8 26.55 19.39 22.65
N PRO A 9 26.05 20.44 23.33
CA PRO A 9 25.50 21.63 22.67
C PRO A 9 26.52 22.36 21.78
N ALA A 10 27.81 22.34 22.12
CA ALA A 10 28.86 22.99 21.34
C ALA A 10 29.09 22.24 20.02
N LEU A 11 29.05 20.91 20.05
CA LEU A 11 29.15 20.07 18.86
C LEU A 11 27.93 20.24 17.95
N TYR A 12 26.73 20.30 18.52
CA TYR A 12 25.51 20.60 17.76
C TYR A 12 25.63 21.95 17.04
N HIS A 13 26.08 23.00 17.73
CA HIS A 13 26.26 24.32 17.12
C HIS A 13 27.30 24.32 15.98
N GLN A 14 28.36 23.51 16.06
CA GLN A 14 29.33 23.37 14.97
C GLN A 14 28.78 22.58 13.78
N LEU A 15 28.01 21.51 14.02
CA LEU A 15 27.47 20.64 12.96
C LEU A 15 26.22 21.20 12.29
N SER A 16 25.41 21.98 13.01
CA SER A 16 24.13 22.54 12.52
C SER A 16 24.27 23.79 11.65
N GLY A 17 25.50 24.24 11.35
CA GLY A 17 25.74 25.44 10.54
C GLY A 17 25.11 25.38 9.14
N LEU A 18 25.00 24.18 8.54
CA LEU A 18 24.24 23.93 7.31
C LEU A 18 23.63 22.53 7.36
N THR A 19 22.30 22.46 7.47
CA THR A 19 21.56 21.19 7.48
C THR A 19 20.91 20.97 6.11
N ILE A 20 21.21 19.85 5.45
CA ILE A 20 20.51 19.41 4.25
C ILE A 20 19.53 18.31 4.65
N ARG A 21 18.24 18.53 4.39
CA ARG A 21 17.21 17.50 4.58
C ARG A 21 17.29 16.51 3.43
N VAL A 22 17.53 15.24 3.75
CA VAL A 22 17.41 14.14 2.77
C VAL A 22 15.94 13.70 2.77
N PRO A 23 15.23 13.81 1.64
CA PRO A 23 13.84 13.39 1.57
C PRO A 23 13.72 11.85 1.65
N SER A 24 12.59 11.38 2.16
CA SER A 24 12.28 9.95 2.15
C SER A 24 11.82 9.52 0.75
N ILE A 25 12.04 8.25 0.39
CA ILE A 25 11.40 7.65 -0.80
C ILE A 25 9.86 7.72 -0.72
N ALA A 26 9.31 7.75 0.49
CA ALA A 26 7.88 7.96 0.71
C ALA A 26 7.40 9.38 0.31
N GLU A 27 8.31 10.33 0.08
CA GLU A 27 7.99 11.66 -0.43
C GLU A 27 8.05 11.72 -1.96
N HIS A 28 8.74 10.76 -2.60
CA HIS A 28 8.96 10.69 -4.05
C HIS A 28 8.67 9.28 -4.59
N ALA A 29 7.38 8.94 -4.67
CA ALA A 29 6.94 7.62 -5.18
C ALA A 29 7.25 7.42 -6.64
N GLU A 30 7.13 8.50 -7.40
CA GLU A 30 7.30 8.60 -8.83
C GLU A 30 8.67 8.12 -9.28
N ASP A 31 9.70 8.32 -8.44
CA ASP A 31 11.10 7.97 -8.71
C ASP A 31 11.44 6.51 -8.37
N VAL A 32 10.59 5.80 -7.62
CA VAL A 32 10.84 4.41 -7.18
C VAL A 32 11.12 3.46 -8.36
N PRO A 33 10.36 3.51 -9.48
CA PRO A 33 10.65 2.67 -10.65
C PRO A 33 12.04 2.90 -11.25
N ASP A 34 12.47 4.15 -11.35
CA ASP A 34 13.77 4.52 -11.94
C ASP A 34 14.91 4.11 -10.99
N LEU A 35 14.73 4.36 -9.69
CA LEU A 35 15.64 3.89 -8.65
C LEU A 35 15.77 2.37 -8.66
N ALA A 36 14.66 1.64 -8.75
CA ALA A 36 14.66 0.17 -8.79
C ALA A 36 15.39 -0.38 -10.03
N THR A 37 15.20 0.27 -11.19
CA THR A 37 15.89 -0.11 -12.44
C THR A 37 17.39 0.14 -12.35
N SER A 38 17.80 1.29 -11.81
CA SER A 38 19.20 1.63 -11.57
C SER A 38 19.87 0.67 -10.57
N LEU A 39 19.19 0.36 -9.47
CA LEU A 39 19.66 -0.61 -8.47
C LEU A 39 19.82 -2.00 -9.07
N LEU A 40 18.86 -2.45 -9.89
CA LEU A 40 18.95 -3.74 -10.57
C LEU A 40 20.16 -3.79 -11.51
N THR A 41 20.38 -2.73 -12.30
CA THR A 41 21.54 -2.62 -13.20
C THR A 41 22.84 -2.70 -12.43
N THR A 42 22.95 -1.95 -11.32
CA THR A 42 24.12 -1.97 -10.44
C THR A 42 24.40 -3.35 -9.85
N LEU A 43 23.35 -4.09 -9.44
CA LEU A 43 23.49 -5.45 -8.90
C LEU A 43 23.90 -6.46 -9.98
N VAL A 44 23.44 -6.29 -11.21
CA VAL A 44 23.83 -7.13 -12.36
C VAL A 44 25.29 -6.87 -12.73
N ASP A 45 25.71 -5.61 -12.80
CA ASP A 45 27.09 -5.22 -13.10
C ASP A 45 28.08 -5.70 -12.03
N ALA A 46 27.65 -5.70 -10.76
CA ALA A 46 28.38 -6.29 -9.65
C ALA A 46 28.37 -7.83 -9.63
N ASN A 47 27.66 -8.47 -10.58
CA ASN A 47 27.50 -9.91 -10.72
C ASN A 47 26.90 -10.59 -9.46
N GLU A 48 26.09 -9.85 -8.70
CA GLU A 48 25.39 -10.35 -7.50
C GLU A 48 24.06 -11.05 -7.85
N VAL A 49 23.47 -10.69 -8.99
CA VAL A 49 22.19 -11.22 -9.45
C VAL A 49 22.24 -11.50 -10.96
N PRO A 50 21.44 -12.46 -11.48
CA PRO A 50 21.33 -12.68 -12.92
C PRO A 50 20.74 -11.47 -13.63
N LEU A 51 21.03 -11.33 -14.93
CA LEU A 51 20.41 -10.31 -15.79
C LEU A 51 18.89 -10.50 -15.83
N ARG A 52 18.14 -9.47 -15.39
CA ARG A 52 16.67 -9.44 -15.39
C ARG A 52 16.17 -8.07 -15.83
N VAL A 53 14.90 -8.02 -16.24
CA VAL A 53 14.22 -6.77 -16.63
C VAL A 53 12.93 -6.60 -15.81
N LEU A 54 12.70 -5.39 -15.28
CA LEU A 54 11.44 -5.04 -14.62
C LEU A 54 10.38 -4.70 -15.66
N THR A 55 9.30 -5.47 -15.69
CA THR A 55 8.13 -5.16 -16.52
C THR A 55 7.46 -3.87 -16.06
N VAL A 56 6.67 -3.24 -16.93
CA VAL A 56 5.84 -2.07 -16.57
C VAL A 56 4.89 -2.40 -15.41
N GLY A 57 4.38 -3.63 -15.34
CA GLY A 57 3.55 -4.11 -14.23
C GLY A 57 4.31 -4.15 -12.91
N ALA A 58 5.56 -4.63 -12.90
CA ALA A 58 6.41 -4.61 -11.72
C ALA A 58 6.77 -3.20 -11.27
N GLN A 59 7.11 -2.32 -12.20
CA GLN A 59 7.41 -0.91 -11.92
C GLN A 59 6.23 -0.19 -11.26
N ASN A 60 5.03 -0.36 -11.81
CA ASN A 60 3.81 0.21 -11.23
C ASN A 60 3.50 -0.38 -9.84
N ALA A 61 3.75 -1.68 -9.64
CA ALA A 61 3.58 -2.31 -8.34
C ALA A 61 4.55 -1.73 -7.30
N LEU A 62 5.84 -1.58 -7.64
CA LEU A 62 6.86 -1.01 -6.75
C LEU A 62 6.56 0.44 -6.35
N ARG A 63 6.06 1.25 -7.30
CA ARG A 63 5.61 2.64 -7.05
C ARG A 63 4.54 2.71 -5.96
N ASN A 64 3.64 1.74 -5.94
CA ASN A 64 2.48 1.71 -5.06
C ASN A 64 2.74 1.01 -3.72
N LEU A 65 3.99 0.69 -3.37
CA LEU A 65 4.36 0.13 -2.06
C LEU A 65 4.91 1.21 -1.13
N ASP A 66 4.67 1.05 0.16
CA ASP A 66 5.24 1.88 1.20
C ASP A 66 6.65 1.37 1.57
N TRP A 67 7.62 2.28 1.50
CA TRP A 67 9.03 2.00 1.71
C TRP A 67 9.50 2.65 3.01
N HIS A 68 8.92 2.26 4.14
CA HIS A 68 9.22 2.81 5.47
C HIS A 68 10.71 2.68 5.88
N GLY A 69 11.44 1.73 5.29
CA GLY A 69 12.89 1.60 5.47
C GLY A 69 13.75 2.24 4.37
N ASN A 70 13.14 3.09 3.53
CA ASN A 70 13.78 3.84 2.43
C ASN A 70 14.61 2.94 1.48
N LEU A 71 15.70 3.49 0.96
CA LEU A 71 16.55 2.90 -0.08
C LEU A 71 17.12 1.51 0.30
N PRO A 72 17.58 1.26 1.55
CA PRO A 72 18.06 -0.07 1.94
C PRO A 72 17.00 -1.19 1.78
N VAL A 73 15.74 -0.89 2.12
CA VAL A 73 14.65 -1.87 1.95
C VAL A 73 14.31 -2.06 0.47
N LEU A 74 14.29 -0.99 -0.33
CA LEU A 74 14.12 -1.08 -1.78
C LEU A 74 15.22 -1.93 -2.43
N GLN A 75 16.48 -1.70 -2.07
CA GLN A 75 17.61 -2.47 -2.59
C GLN A 75 17.50 -3.95 -2.28
N ASN A 76 17.17 -4.31 -1.03
CA ASN A 76 16.96 -5.70 -0.65
C ASN A 76 15.78 -6.33 -1.39
N ALA A 77 14.67 -5.61 -1.54
CA ALA A 77 13.52 -6.11 -2.30
C ALA A 77 13.88 -6.35 -3.77
N VAL A 78 14.58 -5.43 -4.43
CA VAL A 78 15.04 -5.58 -5.82
C VAL A 78 16.00 -6.76 -5.96
N LYS A 79 16.92 -6.94 -5.02
CA LYS A 79 17.84 -8.09 -4.98
C LYS A 79 17.07 -9.41 -4.85
N THR A 80 16.12 -9.49 -3.92
CA THR A 80 15.26 -10.67 -3.75
C THR A 80 14.44 -10.93 -5.01
N LEU A 81 13.89 -9.91 -5.65
CA LEU A 81 13.15 -10.06 -6.91
C LEU A 81 14.02 -10.67 -8.00
N ALA A 82 15.24 -10.16 -8.19
CA ALA A 82 16.15 -10.67 -9.21
C ALA A 82 16.60 -12.13 -8.96
N LEU A 83 16.78 -12.51 -7.69
CA LEU A 83 17.19 -13.87 -7.30
C LEU A 83 16.04 -14.89 -7.34
N THR A 84 14.81 -14.45 -7.06
CA THR A 84 13.65 -15.35 -6.92
C THR A 84 12.74 -15.40 -8.15
N ALA A 85 12.98 -14.54 -9.15
CA ALA A 85 12.21 -14.55 -10.39
C ALA A 85 12.43 -15.85 -11.18
N LEU A 86 11.34 -16.40 -11.72
CA LEU A 86 11.35 -17.65 -12.49
C LEU A 86 11.83 -17.47 -13.94
N GLY A 87 11.70 -16.26 -14.49
CA GLY A 87 12.06 -15.94 -15.87
C GLY A 87 12.79 -14.60 -16.02
N PRO A 88 13.35 -14.29 -17.20
CA PRO A 88 14.17 -13.09 -17.41
C PRO A 88 13.45 -11.78 -17.09
N GLU A 89 12.12 -11.79 -17.09
CA GLU A 89 11.27 -10.68 -16.75
C GLU A 89 10.71 -10.83 -15.33
N ILE A 90 10.80 -9.74 -14.55
CA ILE A 90 10.20 -9.62 -13.22
C ILE A 90 8.81 -9.00 -13.40
N GLY A 91 7.77 -9.75 -13.05
CA GLY A 91 6.37 -9.37 -13.18
C GLY A 91 5.81 -8.65 -11.95
N GLY A 92 4.60 -8.11 -12.07
CA GLY A 92 3.87 -7.56 -10.92
C GLY A 92 3.56 -8.60 -9.84
N GLU A 93 3.37 -9.87 -10.23
CA GLU A 93 3.14 -10.97 -9.28
C GLU A 93 4.37 -11.28 -8.43
N ASP A 94 5.58 -11.18 -9.01
CA ASP A 94 6.83 -11.32 -8.26
C ASP A 94 6.97 -10.21 -7.22
N VAL A 95 6.64 -8.98 -7.60
CA VAL A 95 6.63 -7.83 -6.68
C VAL A 95 5.62 -8.05 -5.56
N ALA A 96 4.40 -8.52 -5.86
CA ALA A 96 3.40 -8.81 -4.85
C ALA A 96 3.83 -9.94 -3.88
N ARG A 97 4.59 -10.93 -4.38
CA ARG A 97 5.16 -11.99 -3.55
C ARG A 97 6.22 -11.44 -2.60
N VAL A 98 7.20 -10.69 -3.11
CA VAL A 98 8.26 -10.08 -2.29
C VAL A 98 7.69 -9.05 -1.31
N ALA A 99 6.69 -8.27 -1.71
CA ALA A 99 6.01 -7.33 -0.82
C ALA A 99 5.44 -8.02 0.43
N ARG A 100 4.85 -9.21 0.30
CA ARG A 100 4.36 -10.00 1.45
C ARG A 100 5.48 -10.49 2.36
N GLU A 101 6.62 -10.87 1.80
CA GLU A 101 7.78 -11.34 2.56
C GLU A 101 8.42 -10.22 3.37
N PHE A 102 8.50 -9.02 2.79
CA PHE A 102 9.04 -7.82 3.44
C PHE A 102 8.00 -7.05 4.26
N SER A 103 6.77 -7.56 4.40
CA SER A 103 5.64 -6.89 5.08
C SER A 103 5.36 -5.47 4.56
N LEU A 104 5.56 -5.23 3.26
CA LEU A 104 5.33 -3.94 2.62
C LEU A 104 3.82 -3.74 2.38
N ALA A 105 3.28 -2.65 2.93
CA ALA A 105 1.90 -2.25 2.70
C ALA A 105 1.78 -1.45 1.40
N PRO A 106 0.66 -1.51 0.67
CA PRO A 106 0.45 -0.62 -0.48
C PRO A 106 0.19 0.84 -0.02
N ARG A 107 0.88 1.81 -0.64
CA ARG A 107 0.76 3.26 -0.41
C ARG A 107 -0.66 3.79 -0.57
N ASP A 108 -1.35 3.29 -1.59
CA ASP A 108 -2.69 3.75 -1.99
C ASP A 108 -3.79 2.79 -1.53
N GLN A 109 -3.47 1.89 -0.61
CA GLN A 109 -4.50 1.52 0.33
C GLN A 109 -4.61 2.73 1.26
N PRO A 110 -5.70 3.54 1.23
CA PRO A 110 -6.11 4.13 2.49
C PRO A 110 -6.07 2.96 3.45
N SER A 111 -5.19 3.07 4.43
CA SER A 111 -5.03 2.02 5.40
C SER A 111 -6.45 1.59 5.74
N ALA A 112 -6.74 0.31 5.50
CA ALA A 112 -7.83 -0.32 6.21
C ALA A 112 -7.42 -0.48 7.69
N GLU A 113 -6.57 0.41 8.23
CA GLU A 113 -6.81 0.95 9.54
C GLU A 113 -8.26 1.41 9.52
N VAL A 114 -9.05 0.70 10.30
CA VAL A 114 -10.35 1.14 10.78
C VAL A 114 -10.09 2.34 11.70
N GLY A 115 -9.52 3.41 11.16
CA GLY A 115 -9.19 4.65 11.82
C GLY A 115 -10.39 5.57 11.69
N VAL A 116 -11.47 5.23 12.40
CA VAL A 116 -12.54 6.19 12.60
C VAL A 116 -11.98 7.28 13.51
N SER A 117 -11.87 8.51 13.02
CA SER A 117 -11.42 9.64 13.86
C SER A 117 -12.33 9.75 15.09
N LEU A 118 -11.74 9.74 16.29
CA LEU A 118 -12.49 9.91 17.54
C LEU A 118 -12.85 11.37 17.82
N ASP A 119 -12.27 12.29 17.04
CA ASP A 119 -12.49 13.74 17.17
C ASP A 119 -13.74 14.21 16.40
N MET A 120 -14.52 13.29 15.82
CA MET A 120 -15.73 13.58 15.07
C MET A 120 -17.00 13.14 15.81
N PRO A 121 -18.18 13.69 15.48
CA PRO A 121 -19.44 13.28 16.10
C PRO A 121 -19.69 11.77 15.91
N LEU A 122 -20.20 11.10 16.97
CA LEU A 122 -20.46 9.65 16.99
C LEU A 122 -21.27 9.15 15.78
N ARG A 123 -22.19 9.98 15.28
CA ARG A 123 -22.99 9.66 14.10
C ARG A 123 -22.11 9.49 12.85
N GLU A 124 -21.25 10.46 12.58
CA GLU A 124 -20.37 10.47 11.40
C GLU A 124 -19.31 9.37 11.50
N ALA A 125 -18.78 9.16 12.71
CA ALA A 125 -17.89 8.06 13.04
C ALA A 125 -18.50 6.69 12.68
N ARG A 126 -19.76 6.47 13.08
CA ARG A 126 -20.51 5.25 12.74
C ARG A 126 -20.76 5.12 11.25
N GLU A 127 -21.16 6.20 10.58
CA GLU A 127 -21.39 6.17 9.12
C GLU A 127 -20.11 5.83 8.35
N GLN A 128 -18.96 6.37 8.75
CA GLN A 128 -17.66 6.04 8.15
C GLN A 128 -17.27 4.57 8.37
N PHE A 129 -17.38 4.08 9.61
CA PHE A 129 -17.14 2.67 9.93
C PHE A 129 -18.00 1.75 9.08
N GLU A 130 -19.30 2.01 9.06
CA GLU A 130 -20.26 1.17 8.33
C GLU A 130 -19.97 1.20 6.83
N ARG A 131 -19.64 2.36 6.27
CA ARG A 131 -19.29 2.50 4.85
C ARG A 131 -18.08 1.65 4.50
N GLN A 132 -17.01 1.72 5.29
CA GLN A 132 -15.79 0.94 5.08
C GLN A 132 -16.04 -0.57 5.26
N TYR A 133 -16.75 -0.95 6.32
CA TYR A 133 -17.11 -2.33 6.62
C TYR A 133 -17.88 -2.99 5.46
N PHE A 134 -18.90 -2.32 4.93
CA PHE A 134 -19.64 -2.83 3.78
C PHE A 134 -18.81 -2.86 2.51
N MET A 135 -18.01 -1.83 2.22
CA MET A 135 -17.13 -1.83 1.04
C MET A 135 -16.11 -2.98 1.10
N HIS A 136 -15.55 -3.29 2.27
CA HIS A 136 -14.64 -4.43 2.46
C HIS A 136 -15.32 -5.75 2.08
N HIS A 137 -16.51 -6.01 2.61
CA HIS A 137 -17.24 -7.25 2.33
C HIS A 137 -17.75 -7.34 0.88
N ILE A 138 -18.18 -6.21 0.29
CA ILE A 138 -18.62 -6.16 -1.11
C ILE A 138 -17.46 -6.50 -2.07
N ARG A 139 -16.26 -5.96 -1.83
CA ARG A 139 -15.07 -6.29 -2.64
C ARG A 139 -14.67 -7.75 -2.47
N ARG A 140 -14.72 -8.26 -1.25
CA ARG A 140 -14.29 -9.63 -0.92
C ARG A 140 -15.21 -10.72 -1.50
N GLU A 141 -16.49 -10.42 -1.65
CA GLU A 141 -17.49 -11.34 -2.21
C GLU A 141 -17.85 -11.00 -3.68
N ASP A 142 -17.00 -10.23 -4.36
CA ASP A 142 -17.12 -9.86 -5.79
C ASP A 142 -18.49 -9.28 -6.17
N GLY A 143 -19.06 -8.44 -5.31
CA GLY A 143 -20.38 -7.83 -5.56
C GLY A 143 -21.59 -8.75 -5.33
N ASN A 144 -21.41 -9.98 -4.84
CA ASN A 144 -22.52 -10.87 -4.52
C ASN A 144 -23.25 -10.44 -3.23
N MET A 145 -24.28 -9.59 -3.38
CA MET A 145 -25.04 -9.01 -2.27
C MET A 145 -25.73 -10.08 -1.38
N SER A 146 -26.03 -11.25 -1.92
CA SER A 146 -26.61 -12.36 -1.16
C SER A 146 -25.64 -12.91 -0.13
N ARG A 147 -24.38 -13.11 -0.55
CA ARG A 147 -23.29 -13.58 0.33
C ARG A 147 -22.85 -12.51 1.32
N VAL A 148 -22.86 -11.24 0.89
CA VAL A 148 -22.59 -10.10 1.79
C VAL A 148 -23.64 -10.01 2.90
N ALA A 149 -24.93 -10.15 2.59
CA ALA A 149 -26.01 -10.12 3.57
C ALA A 149 -25.88 -11.24 4.62
N GLU A 150 -25.62 -12.47 4.17
CA GLU A 150 -25.40 -13.62 5.05
C GLU A 150 -24.17 -13.43 5.96
N ARG A 151 -23.06 -12.94 5.40
CA ARG A 151 -21.80 -12.75 6.12
C ARG A 151 -21.85 -11.62 7.14
N VAL A 152 -22.61 -10.57 6.86
CA VAL A 152 -22.83 -9.47 7.80
C VAL A 152 -23.96 -9.78 8.80
N GLY A 153 -24.74 -10.85 8.58
CA GLY A 153 -25.86 -11.22 9.44
C GLY A 153 -27.05 -10.25 9.33
N LEU A 154 -27.19 -9.55 8.20
CA LEU A 154 -28.29 -8.63 7.93
C LEU A 154 -29.21 -9.21 6.86
N GLU A 155 -30.52 -9.01 7.03
CA GLU A 155 -31.47 -9.30 5.97
C GLU A 155 -31.19 -8.42 4.74
N ARG A 156 -31.37 -8.95 3.53
CA ARG A 156 -31.08 -8.26 2.26
C ARG A 156 -31.76 -6.90 2.17
N THR A 157 -33.05 -6.82 2.55
CA THR A 157 -33.83 -5.58 2.55
C THR A 157 -33.20 -4.50 3.43
N HIS A 158 -32.68 -4.90 4.60
CA HIS A 158 -32.01 -4.00 5.55
C HIS A 158 -30.63 -3.58 5.06
N LEU A 159 -29.89 -4.49 4.42
CA LEU A 159 -28.60 -4.19 3.80
C LEU A 159 -28.75 -3.12 2.71
N TYR A 160 -29.69 -3.29 1.77
CA TYR A 160 -29.90 -2.31 0.69
C TYR A 160 -30.32 -0.93 1.21
N ARG A 161 -31.18 -0.87 2.24
CA ARG A 161 -31.55 0.39 2.89
C ARG A 161 -30.33 1.09 3.49
N LYS A 162 -29.45 0.33 4.15
CA LYS A 162 -28.24 0.85 4.79
C LYS A 162 -27.20 1.31 3.76
N LEU A 163 -27.00 0.56 2.68
CA LEU A 163 -26.14 0.96 1.56
C LEU A 163 -26.62 2.25 0.89
N LYS A 164 -27.94 2.41 0.70
CA LYS A 164 -28.54 3.63 0.14
C LYS A 164 -28.34 4.84 1.06
N GLN A 165 -28.50 4.65 2.38
CA GLN A 165 -28.24 5.71 3.36
C GLN A 165 -26.76 6.13 3.39
N LEU A 166 -25.84 5.18 3.23
CA LEU A 166 -24.39 5.43 3.21
C LEU A 166 -23.87 5.90 1.84
N GLY A 167 -24.73 6.06 0.83
CA GLY A 167 -24.35 6.50 -0.51
C GLY A 167 -23.47 5.50 -1.27
N ILE A 168 -23.50 4.21 -0.90
CA ILE A 168 -22.78 3.15 -1.61
C ILE A 168 -23.70 2.61 -2.72
N ARG A 169 -23.29 2.79 -3.98
CA ARG A 169 -23.96 2.14 -5.11
C ARG A 169 -23.24 0.82 -5.38
N PRO A 170 -23.88 -0.35 -5.15
CA PRO A 170 -23.31 -1.60 -5.62
C PRO A 170 -23.26 -1.52 -7.15
N SER A 171 -22.07 -1.68 -7.72
CA SER A 171 -21.91 -1.76 -9.18
C SER A 171 -22.69 -2.96 -9.68
N SER A 172 -23.83 -2.69 -10.31
CA SER A 172 -24.61 -3.67 -11.06
C SER A 172 -23.75 -4.21 -12.19
N ARG A 173 -23.27 -5.45 -12.04
CA ARG A 173 -23.05 -6.33 -13.17
C ARG A 173 -23.97 -7.53 -12.98
N GLY A 174 -25.20 -7.34 -13.44
CA GLY A 174 -26.29 -8.30 -13.27
C GLY A 174 -27.62 -7.58 -13.24
N GLU A 175 -27.94 -6.85 -14.32
CA GLU A 175 -29.32 -6.83 -14.77
C GLU A 175 -29.70 -8.29 -15.04
N ASP A 176 -30.66 -8.82 -14.30
CA ASP A 176 -31.54 -9.84 -14.82
C ASP A 176 -32.98 -9.28 -14.70
N PRO A 177 -33.69 -9.11 -15.83
CA PRO A 177 -35.06 -8.65 -15.85
C PRO A 177 -35.99 -9.84 -15.60
N ALA A 178 -37.01 -9.69 -14.76
CA ALA A 178 -38.29 -10.39 -14.92
C ALA A 178 -39.32 -9.98 -13.86
N ALA A 179 -40.47 -9.55 -14.39
CA ALA A 179 -41.84 -9.62 -13.87
C ALA A 179 -42.20 -8.90 -12.55
#